data_AF-A0A1X0BT27-F1
#
_entry.id   AF-A0A1X0BT27-F1
#
_cell.length_a   1.000
_cell.length_b   1.000
_cell.length_c   1.000
_cell.angle_alpha   90.00
_cell.angle_beta   90.00
_cell.angle_gamma   90.00
#
_symmetry.space_group_name_H-M   'P 1'
#
loop_
_entity.id
_entity.type
_entity.pdbx_description
1 polymer ?
#
loop_
_entity_poly.entity_id
_entity_poly.type
_entity_poly.pdbx_seq_one_letter_code
_entity_poly.pdbx_strand_id
1 'polypeptide(L)'
;MRLLATVLLWLVTTVLLAVAVPTMWAQRNVVDANGYATLAASAAQDPQLQKAMAGVLTTEVTSMLSEKGYDVDNTFISGVASAYTASPTFPGQFGLANAVGHRWMFTDSAQHVEGTDEWIVDLAPMLADESFRRTLGNFGVETPESLPVPVSISDTWRPGQLAQVSTWGPWVSIGATILTGLFALLTIAAAQGRGKAVAALGVSALIVGAAGWAALEVVRRHINGALNRLSGDIREVADVMVRQAEDSLHHWLNLSLAAGGVLVVLGVLVSMLGGLRRRDA
;
A
#
# COMPACT_ATOMS: atom_id res chain seq x y z
N MET A 1 7.30 25.43 -34.60
CA MET A 1 6.41 25.54 -33.42
C MET A 1 5.73 24.22 -33.03
N ARG A 2 5.03 23.54 -33.95
CA ARG A 2 4.26 22.31 -33.64
C ARG A 2 5.09 21.13 -33.09
N LEU A 3 6.33 20.96 -33.55
CA LEU A 3 7.26 19.92 -33.08
C LEU A 3 7.70 20.17 -31.62
N LEU A 4 8.08 21.42 -31.32
CA LEU A 4 8.47 21.86 -29.97
C LEU A 4 7.33 21.68 -28.96
N ALA A 5 6.11 22.06 -29.36
CA ALA A 5 4.91 21.84 -28.55
C ALA A 5 4.62 20.35 -28.33
N THR A 6 4.78 19.50 -29.35
CA THR A 6 4.58 18.04 -29.22
C THR A 6 5.60 17.42 -28.26
N VAL A 7 6.87 17.83 -28.35
CA VAL A 7 7.92 17.35 -27.43
C VAL A 7 7.65 17.81 -26.01
N LEU A 8 7.23 19.06 -25.80
CA LEU A 8 6.87 19.57 -24.48
C LEU A 8 5.70 18.79 -23.87
N LEU A 9 4.62 18.58 -24.64
CA LEU A 9 3.46 17.80 -24.19
C LEU A 9 3.84 16.35 -23.85
N TRP A 10 4.72 15.75 -24.65
CA TRP A 10 5.25 14.41 -24.40
C TRP A 10 6.08 14.33 -23.11
N LEU A 11 6.95 15.31 -22.86
CA LEU A 11 7.73 15.40 -21.63
C LEU A 11 6.81 15.57 -20.40
N VAL A 12 5.84 16.48 -20.48
CA VAL A 12 4.85 16.69 -19.41
C VAL A 12 4.06 15.41 -19.15
N THR A 13 3.62 14.71 -20.21
CA THR A 13 2.94 13.41 -20.08
C THR A 13 3.83 12.39 -19.37
N THR A 14 5.12 12.34 -19.70
CA THR A 14 6.08 11.42 -19.09
C THR A 14 6.26 11.70 -17.59
N VAL A 15 6.39 12.97 -17.22
CA VAL A 15 6.50 13.39 -15.81
C VAL A 15 5.21 13.09 -15.05
N LEU A 16 4.05 13.40 -15.63
CA LEU A 16 2.76 13.11 -15.01
C LEU A 16 2.56 11.60 -14.82
N LEU A 17 2.95 10.78 -15.79
CA LEU A 17 2.91 9.32 -15.67
C LEU A 17 3.82 8.82 -14.55
N ALA A 18 5.02 9.40 -14.41
CA ALA A 18 5.96 9.07 -13.33
C ALA A 18 5.41 9.37 -11.93
N VAL A 19 4.49 10.34 -11.81
CA VAL A 19 3.79 10.66 -10.56
C VAL A 19 2.52 9.83 -10.40
N ALA A 20 1.74 9.65 -11.46
CA ALA A 20 0.45 8.98 -11.44
C ALA A 20 0.58 7.50 -11.03
N VAL A 21 1.59 6.78 -11.54
CA VAL A 21 1.73 5.34 -11.23
C VAL A 21 2.01 5.11 -9.74
N PRO A 22 3.04 5.72 -9.11
CA PRO A 22 3.30 5.53 -7.68
C PRO A 22 2.20 6.10 -6.79
N THR A 23 1.62 7.25 -7.13
CA THR A 23 0.55 7.86 -6.32
C THR A 23 -0.73 7.03 -6.34
N MET A 24 -1.08 6.45 -7.50
CA MET A 24 -2.23 5.55 -7.61
C MET A 24 -2.00 4.24 -6.83
N TRP A 25 -0.79 3.68 -6.90
CA TRP A 25 -0.43 2.52 -6.09
C TRP A 25 -0.52 2.83 -4.59
N ALA A 26 0.06 3.95 -4.15
CA ALA A 26 0.05 4.36 -2.75
C ALA A 26 -1.38 4.63 -2.27
N GLN A 27 -2.19 5.30 -3.07
CA GLN A 27 -3.60 5.54 -2.76
C GLN A 27 -4.34 4.22 -2.55
N ARG A 28 -4.09 3.22 -3.39
CA ARG A 28 -4.80 1.94 -3.36
C ARG A 28 -4.29 0.97 -2.30
N ASN A 29 -3.00 0.97 -1.97
CA ASN A 29 -2.40 -0.06 -1.10
C ASN A 29 -1.92 0.47 0.25
N VAL A 30 -1.73 1.79 0.39
CA VAL A 30 -1.18 2.42 1.60
C VAL A 30 -2.20 3.35 2.24
N VAL A 31 -2.91 4.17 1.46
CA VAL A 31 -3.89 5.15 1.99
C VAL A 31 -5.27 4.51 2.19
N ASP A 32 -5.71 3.65 1.26
CA ASP A 32 -6.96 2.91 1.41
C ASP A 32 -6.84 1.80 2.47
N ALA A 33 -7.75 1.81 3.45
CA ALA A 33 -7.70 0.88 4.57
C ALA A 33 -7.89 -0.59 4.16
N ASN A 34 -8.76 -0.87 3.18
CA ASN A 34 -8.99 -2.24 2.70
C ASN A 34 -7.80 -2.75 1.88
N GLY A 35 -7.23 -1.87 1.06
CA GLY A 35 -6.00 -2.15 0.32
C GLY A 35 -4.82 -2.42 1.25
N TYR A 36 -4.64 -1.60 2.29
CA TYR A 36 -3.61 -1.82 3.31
C TYR A 36 -3.84 -3.11 4.09
N ALA A 37 -5.08 -3.42 4.49
CA ALA A 37 -5.42 -4.70 5.12
C ALA A 37 -5.09 -5.90 4.23
N THR A 38 -5.37 -5.80 2.93
CA THR A 38 -5.06 -6.85 1.95
C THR A 38 -3.55 -7.01 1.76
N LEU A 39 -2.81 -5.90 1.72
CA LEU A 39 -1.35 -5.90 1.67
C LEU A 39 -0.76 -6.58 2.91
N ALA A 40 -1.25 -6.20 4.10
CA ALA A 40 -0.84 -6.78 5.37
C ALA A 40 -1.17 -8.27 5.46
N ALA A 41 -2.38 -8.67 5.04
CA ALA A 41 -2.77 -10.07 4.98
C ALA A 41 -1.92 -10.87 3.99
N SER A 42 -1.46 -10.26 2.91
CA SER A 42 -0.52 -10.91 1.97
C SER A 42 0.85 -11.10 2.62
N ALA A 43 1.36 -10.06 3.32
CA ALA A 43 2.62 -10.13 4.04
C ALA A 43 2.59 -11.20 5.15
N ALA A 44 1.46 -11.38 5.84
CA ALA A 44 1.31 -12.36 6.92
C ALA A 44 1.29 -13.82 6.46
N GLN A 45 1.33 -14.08 5.15
CA GLN A 45 1.58 -15.41 4.60
C GLN A 45 3.07 -15.79 4.62
N ASP A 46 3.97 -14.81 4.82
CA ASP A 46 5.41 -15.06 4.90
C ASP A 46 5.76 -15.76 6.23
N PRO A 47 6.45 -16.92 6.18
CA PRO A 47 6.87 -17.64 7.38
C PRO A 47 7.74 -16.82 8.35
N GLN A 48 8.52 -15.87 7.84
CA GLN A 48 9.33 -14.98 8.67
C GLN A 48 8.43 -14.05 9.50
N LEU A 49 7.40 -13.46 8.90
CA LEU A 49 6.45 -12.62 9.63
C LEU A 49 5.69 -13.45 10.66
N GLN A 50 5.23 -14.66 10.30
CA GLN A 50 4.54 -15.55 11.22
C GLN A 50 5.40 -15.92 12.44
N LYS A 51 6.69 -16.22 12.22
CA LYS A 51 7.64 -16.51 13.30
C LYS A 51 7.88 -15.29 14.18
N ALA A 52 8.14 -14.13 13.58
CA ALA A 52 8.38 -12.90 14.30
C ALA A 52 7.14 -12.51 15.12
N MET A 53 5.94 -12.57 14.53
CA MET A 53 4.70 -12.30 15.25
C MET A 53 4.45 -13.29 16.38
N ALA A 54 4.83 -14.57 16.23
CA ALA A 54 4.75 -15.52 17.34
C ALA A 54 5.65 -15.09 18.51
N GLY A 55 6.85 -14.57 18.23
CA GLY A 55 7.75 -14.02 19.25
C GLY A 55 7.20 -12.77 19.93
N VAL A 56 6.60 -11.85 19.17
CA VAL A 56 5.86 -10.69 19.72
C VAL A 56 4.74 -11.16 20.65
N LEU A 57 3.83 -12.02 20.17
CA LEU A 57 2.70 -12.51 20.96
C LEU A 57 3.16 -13.26 22.22
N THR A 58 4.25 -14.03 22.14
CA THR A 58 4.82 -14.72 23.29
C THR A 58 5.28 -13.73 24.35
N THR A 59 6.00 -12.69 23.93
CA THR A 59 6.52 -11.65 24.83
C THR A 59 5.39 -10.89 25.51
N GLU A 60 4.41 -10.40 24.72
CA GLU A 60 3.30 -9.59 25.23
C GLU A 60 2.39 -10.39 26.17
N VAL A 61 2.04 -11.63 25.81
CA VAL A 61 1.17 -12.49 26.64
C VAL A 61 1.89 -12.90 27.93
N THR A 62 3.18 -13.22 27.87
CA THR A 62 3.97 -13.57 29.06
C THR A 62 4.08 -12.37 30.01
N SER A 63 4.34 -11.17 29.47
CA SER A 63 4.38 -9.93 30.26
C SER A 63 3.04 -9.68 30.95
N MET A 64 1.93 -9.72 30.20
CA MET A 64 0.59 -9.51 30.72
C MET A 64 0.20 -10.52 31.82
N LEU A 65 0.58 -11.79 31.67
CA LEU A 65 0.31 -12.83 32.68
C LEU A 65 1.16 -12.63 33.94
N SER A 66 2.43 -12.28 33.76
CA SER A 66 3.36 -11.99 34.86
C SER A 66 2.90 -10.80 35.70
N GLU A 67 2.42 -9.73 35.05
CA GLU A 67 1.83 -8.57 35.73
C GLU A 67 0.60 -8.92 36.58
N LYS A 68 -0.14 -9.96 36.18
CA LYS A 68 -1.29 -10.49 36.92
C LYS A 68 -0.91 -11.55 37.96
N GLY A 69 0.39 -11.83 38.14
CA GLY A 69 0.92 -12.78 39.12
C GLY A 69 0.84 -14.24 38.70
N TYR A 70 0.61 -14.53 37.41
CA TYR A 70 0.64 -15.90 36.89
C TYR A 70 2.05 -16.24 36.39
N ASP A 71 2.60 -17.36 36.85
CA ASP A 71 3.83 -17.94 36.31
C ASP A 71 3.45 -19.02 35.28
N VAL A 72 3.64 -18.70 34.00
CA VAL A 72 3.26 -19.57 32.89
C VAL A 72 4.49 -19.94 32.08
N ASP A 73 4.61 -21.22 31.73
CA ASP A 73 5.73 -21.72 30.93
C ASP A 73 5.79 -21.01 29.57
N ASN A 74 6.87 -20.26 29.36
CA ASN A 74 7.16 -19.56 28.11
C ASN A 74 7.20 -20.51 26.91
N THR A 75 7.63 -21.77 27.10
CA THR A 75 7.66 -22.77 26.03
C THR A 75 6.25 -23.09 25.55
N PHE A 76 5.32 -23.27 26.49
CA PHE A 76 3.90 -23.48 26.17
C PHE A 76 3.30 -22.30 25.41
N ILE A 77 3.49 -21.06 25.89
CA ILE A 77 2.98 -19.86 25.24
C ILE A 77 3.56 -19.72 23.82
N SER A 78 4.85 -19.95 23.65
CA SER A 78 5.51 -19.87 22.34
C SER A 78 4.96 -20.91 21.34
N GLY A 79 4.63 -22.11 21.82
CA GLY A 79 4.01 -23.16 21.01
C GLY A 79 2.61 -22.77 20.55
N VAL A 80 1.79 -22.19 21.44
CA VAL A 80 0.44 -21.70 21.11
C VAL A 80 0.52 -20.53 20.13
N ALA A 81 1.41 -19.56 20.38
CA ALA A 81 1.61 -18.42 19.49
C ALA A 81 2.05 -18.85 18.09
N SER A 82 2.99 -19.80 18.00
CA SER A 82 3.45 -20.37 16.72
C SER A 82 2.34 -21.13 15.98
N ALA A 83 1.55 -21.93 16.70
CA ALA A 83 0.42 -22.64 16.10
C ALA A 83 -0.65 -21.67 15.58
N TYR A 84 -0.88 -20.57 16.30
CA TYR A 84 -1.79 -19.51 15.90
C TYR A 84 -1.29 -18.79 14.65
N THR A 85 -0.04 -18.31 14.61
CA THR A 85 0.47 -17.56 13.45
C THR A 85 0.65 -18.41 12.20
N ALA A 86 0.87 -19.72 12.35
CA ALA A 86 0.87 -20.67 11.24
C ALA A 86 -0.53 -21.06 10.75
N SER A 87 -1.61 -20.61 11.43
CA SER A 87 -2.97 -20.99 11.07
C SER A 87 -3.45 -20.30 9.79
N PRO A 88 -4.35 -20.92 9.00
CA PRO A 88 -4.94 -20.30 7.81
C PRO A 88 -5.73 -19.01 8.09
N THR A 89 -6.16 -18.80 9.33
CA THR A 89 -6.94 -17.62 9.75
C THR A 89 -6.07 -16.42 10.10
N PHE A 90 -4.80 -16.64 10.47
CA PHE A 90 -3.90 -15.59 10.93
C PHE A 90 -3.70 -14.45 9.91
N PRO A 91 -3.47 -14.70 8.61
CA PRO A 91 -3.24 -13.61 7.67
C PRO A 91 -4.40 -12.62 7.57
N GLY A 92 -5.65 -13.12 7.56
CA GLY A 92 -6.84 -12.27 7.57
C GLY A 92 -6.95 -11.44 8.86
N GLN A 93 -6.71 -12.06 10.01
CA GLN A 93 -6.75 -11.38 11.31
C GLN A 93 -5.65 -10.33 11.47
N PHE A 94 -4.45 -10.61 10.95
CA PHE A 94 -3.36 -9.65 10.91
C PHE A 94 -3.71 -8.44 10.03
N GLY A 95 -4.35 -8.67 8.88
CA GLY A 95 -4.86 -7.60 8.01
C GLY A 95 -5.89 -6.71 8.71
N LEU A 96 -6.84 -7.31 9.44
CA LEU A 96 -7.86 -6.58 10.20
C LEU A 96 -7.24 -5.76 11.34
N ALA A 97 -6.31 -6.34 12.09
CA ALA A 97 -5.59 -5.63 13.15
C ALA A 97 -4.82 -4.41 12.59
N ASN A 98 -4.17 -4.60 11.43
CA ASN A 98 -3.48 -3.51 10.73
C ASN A 98 -4.44 -2.43 10.21
N ALA A 99 -5.64 -2.77 9.74
CA ALA A 99 -6.65 -1.80 9.33
C ALA A 99 -7.10 -0.88 10.47
N VAL A 100 -7.14 -1.39 11.71
CA VAL A 100 -7.51 -0.59 12.88
C VAL A 100 -6.43 0.42 13.19
N GLY A 101 -5.17 -0.01 13.27
CA GLY A 101 -4.03 0.88 13.45
C GLY A 101 -3.89 1.89 12.30
N HIS A 102 -4.17 1.45 11.07
CA HIS A 102 -4.21 2.32 9.90
C HIS A 102 -5.26 3.42 10.03
N ARG A 103 -6.53 3.06 10.27
CA ARG A 103 -7.61 4.06 10.41
C ARG A 103 -7.29 5.07 11.51
N TRP A 104 -6.69 4.61 12.60
CA TRP A 104 -6.27 5.47 13.69
C TRP A 104 -5.26 6.53 13.25
N MET A 105 -4.31 6.18 12.38
CA MET A 105 -3.31 7.13 11.88
C MET A 105 -3.83 8.02 10.74
N PHE A 106 -4.76 7.52 9.92
CA PHE A 106 -5.29 8.19 8.72
C PHE A 106 -6.60 8.94 8.96
N THR A 107 -7.16 8.93 10.17
CA THR A 107 -8.38 9.66 10.53
C THR A 107 -8.28 10.25 11.93
N ASP A 108 -9.05 11.30 12.20
CA ASP A 108 -9.16 11.93 13.52
C ASP A 108 -10.22 11.24 14.41
N SER A 109 -10.50 9.95 14.17
CA SER A 109 -11.61 9.25 14.83
C SER A 109 -11.32 8.87 16.28
N ALA A 110 -10.06 8.91 16.72
CA ALA A 110 -9.72 8.65 18.11
C ALA A 110 -9.89 9.90 18.97
N GLN A 111 -10.65 9.75 20.04
CA GLN A 111 -10.85 10.78 21.04
C GLN A 111 -9.80 10.62 22.13
N HIS A 112 -9.15 11.72 22.47
CA HIS A 112 -8.24 11.76 23.61
C HIS A 112 -9.07 11.84 24.90
N VAL A 113 -8.69 11.06 25.90
CA VAL A 113 -9.29 11.16 27.23
C VAL A 113 -8.63 12.33 27.96
N GLU A 114 -9.39 13.42 28.15
CA GLU A 114 -8.89 14.65 28.77
C GLU A 114 -8.21 14.37 30.13
N GLY A 115 -6.96 14.83 30.26
CA GLY A 115 -6.18 14.70 31.50
C GLY A 115 -5.41 13.38 31.64
N THR A 116 -5.33 12.55 30.60
CA THR A 116 -4.57 11.29 30.58
C THR A 116 -3.82 11.12 29.27
N ASP A 117 -2.86 10.18 29.19
CA ASP A 117 -2.20 9.79 27.94
C ASP A 117 -2.98 8.70 27.17
N GLU A 118 -4.29 8.59 27.44
CA GLU A 118 -5.15 7.52 26.94
C GLU A 118 -5.97 7.97 25.73
N TRP A 119 -6.14 7.06 24.78
CA TRP A 119 -6.91 7.28 23.56
C TRP A 119 -8.00 6.24 23.42
N ILE A 120 -9.20 6.67 23.04
CA ILE A 120 -10.33 5.76 22.78
C ILE A 120 -10.23 5.25 21.35
N VAL A 121 -10.08 3.94 21.19
CA VAL A 121 -10.07 3.25 19.89
C VAL A 121 -11.35 2.43 19.75
N ASP A 122 -12.12 2.70 18.70
CA ASP A 122 -13.30 1.90 18.37
C ASP A 122 -12.91 0.62 17.62
N LEU A 123 -13.07 -0.52 18.30
CA LEU A 123 -12.80 -1.85 17.78
C LEU A 123 -14.02 -2.49 17.12
N ALA A 124 -15.21 -1.87 17.11
CA ALA A 124 -16.38 -2.45 16.46
C ALA A 124 -16.17 -2.88 15.00
N PRO A 125 -15.35 -2.18 14.20
CA PRO A 125 -15.07 -2.65 12.85
C PRO A 125 -14.24 -3.94 12.77
N MET A 126 -13.50 -4.33 13.81
CA MET A 126 -12.92 -5.68 13.91
C MET A 126 -14.00 -6.73 14.20
N LEU A 127 -14.97 -6.37 15.06
CA LEU A 127 -16.09 -7.24 15.41
C LEU A 127 -17.06 -7.42 14.24
N ALA A 128 -17.17 -6.41 13.38
CA ALA A 128 -18.02 -6.43 12.20
C ALA A 128 -17.54 -7.40 11.10
N ASP A 129 -16.27 -7.86 11.16
CA ASP A 129 -15.71 -8.83 10.23
C ASP A 129 -16.42 -10.18 10.31
N GLU A 130 -16.60 -10.83 9.16
CA GLU A 130 -17.37 -12.07 9.02
C GLU A 130 -16.76 -13.24 9.84
N SER A 131 -15.43 -13.30 9.99
CA SER A 131 -14.77 -14.34 10.78
C SER A 131 -15.02 -14.18 12.28
N PHE A 132 -14.99 -12.93 12.77
CA PHE A 132 -15.34 -12.59 14.15
C PHE A 132 -16.84 -12.75 14.39
N ARG A 133 -17.69 -12.30 13.46
CA ARG A 133 -19.15 -12.51 13.50
C ARG A 133 -19.53 -13.98 13.57
N ARG A 134 -18.92 -14.85 12.78
CA ARG A 134 -19.18 -16.30 12.86
C ARG A 134 -18.73 -16.88 14.18
N THR A 135 -17.57 -16.47 14.67
CA THR A 135 -17.05 -16.95 15.95
C THR A 135 -17.94 -16.51 17.11
N LEU A 136 -18.29 -15.22 17.19
CA LEU A 136 -19.19 -14.67 18.21
C LEU A 136 -20.62 -15.21 18.09
N GLY A 137 -21.10 -15.38 16.85
CA GLY A 137 -22.39 -16.00 16.55
C GLY A 137 -22.49 -17.46 17.02
N ASN A 138 -21.40 -18.23 16.96
CA ASN A 138 -21.36 -19.59 17.52
C ASN A 138 -21.54 -19.61 19.05
N PHE A 139 -21.26 -18.49 19.73
CA PHE A 139 -21.46 -18.32 21.17
C PHE A 139 -22.73 -17.50 21.50
N GLY A 140 -23.57 -17.17 20.50
CA GLY A 140 -24.81 -16.41 20.70
C GLY A 140 -24.60 -14.94 21.06
N VAL A 141 -23.43 -14.36 20.76
CA VAL A 141 -23.10 -12.98 21.06
C VAL A 141 -23.27 -12.12 19.81
N GLU A 142 -24.14 -11.11 19.90
CA GLU A 142 -24.29 -10.10 18.84
C GLU A 142 -23.11 -9.12 18.85
N THR A 143 -22.62 -8.77 17.67
CA THR A 143 -21.51 -7.83 17.51
C THR A 143 -22.00 -6.40 17.73
N PRO A 144 -21.49 -5.67 18.74
CA PRO A 144 -21.92 -4.30 19.02
C PRO A 144 -21.49 -3.35 17.89
N GLU A 145 -22.32 -2.34 17.61
CA GLU A 145 -22.05 -1.34 16.56
C GLU A 145 -20.89 -0.40 16.90
N SER A 146 -20.53 -0.27 18.18
CA SER A 146 -19.34 0.42 18.67
C SER A 146 -18.73 -0.35 19.85
N LEU A 147 -17.40 -0.42 19.91
CA LEU A 147 -16.66 -0.97 21.04
C LEU A 147 -15.46 -0.06 21.35
N PRO A 148 -15.68 1.05 22.09
CA PRO A 148 -14.60 1.94 22.51
C PRO A 148 -13.73 1.24 23.57
N VAL A 149 -12.46 1.01 23.23
CA VAL A 149 -11.46 0.49 24.16
C VAL A 149 -10.39 1.56 24.38
N PRO A 150 -10.09 1.90 25.63
CA PRO A 150 -9.11 2.93 25.91
C PRO A 150 -7.70 2.29 25.91
N VAL A 151 -6.74 2.97 25.29
CA VAL A 151 -5.39 2.45 25.04
C VAL A 151 -4.36 3.52 25.39
N SER A 152 -3.37 3.17 26.22
CA SER A 152 -2.25 4.05 26.57
C SER A 152 -1.17 4.00 25.49
N ILE A 153 -0.75 5.14 24.95
CA ILE A 153 0.15 5.18 23.80
C ILE A 153 1.25 6.21 23.99
N SER A 154 2.46 5.90 23.50
CA SER A 154 3.60 6.80 23.52
C SER A 154 3.39 8.03 22.62
N ASP A 155 3.96 9.17 22.99
CA ASP A 155 3.88 10.47 22.28
C ASP A 155 4.24 10.45 20.78
N THR A 156 4.99 9.44 20.34
CA THR A 156 5.48 9.33 18.96
C THR A 156 4.39 8.90 17.96
N TRP A 157 3.36 8.20 18.42
CA TRP A 157 2.24 7.73 17.60
C TRP A 157 0.99 8.51 18.01
N ARG A 158 0.65 9.53 17.23
CA ARG A 158 -0.54 10.37 17.47
C ARG A 158 -1.61 10.00 16.44
N PRO A 159 -2.87 9.86 16.84
CA PRO A 159 -3.96 9.68 15.89
C PRO A 159 -4.04 10.87 14.92
N GLY A 160 -4.53 10.61 13.71
CA GLY A 160 -4.74 11.65 12.72
C GLY A 160 -3.47 12.24 12.08
N GLN A 161 -2.26 11.78 12.43
CA GLN A 161 -1.01 12.28 11.86
C GLN A 161 -0.99 12.24 10.31
N LEU A 162 -1.68 11.26 9.71
CA LEU A 162 -1.78 11.09 8.27
C LEU A 162 -3.17 11.43 7.72
N ALA A 163 -4.05 12.06 8.51
CA ALA A 163 -5.39 12.48 8.07
C ALA A 163 -5.34 13.43 6.87
N GLN A 164 -4.33 14.30 6.81
CA GLN A 164 -4.13 15.17 5.65
C GLN A 164 -3.79 14.37 4.38
N VAL A 165 -3.03 13.28 4.50
CA VAL A 165 -2.72 12.39 3.37
C VAL A 165 -3.98 11.65 2.92
N SER A 166 -4.82 11.19 3.84
CA SER A 166 -6.13 10.59 3.52
C SER A 166 -7.05 11.56 2.78
N THR A 167 -7.05 12.82 3.21
CA THR A 167 -7.94 13.86 2.64
C THR A 167 -7.50 14.30 1.24
N TRP A 168 -6.21 14.53 1.03
CA TRP A 168 -5.68 15.08 -0.23
C TRP A 168 -5.16 14.03 -1.21
N GLY A 169 -4.74 12.86 -0.70
CA GLY A 169 -4.21 11.75 -1.50
C GLY A 169 -5.10 11.35 -2.68
N PRO A 170 -6.42 11.14 -2.48
CA PRO A 170 -7.34 10.82 -3.58
C PRO A 170 -7.33 11.88 -4.67
N TRP A 171 -7.33 13.17 -4.31
CA TRP A 171 -7.35 14.28 -5.27
C TRP A 171 -6.05 14.36 -6.06
N VAL A 172 -4.90 14.17 -5.42
CA VAL A 172 -3.60 14.14 -6.10
C VAL A 172 -3.53 12.98 -7.08
N SER A 173 -3.94 11.78 -6.66
CA SER A 173 -3.94 10.59 -7.50
C SER A 173 -4.88 10.70 -8.70
N ILE A 174 -6.13 11.11 -8.46
CA ILE A 174 -7.14 11.33 -9.51
C ILE A 174 -6.68 12.44 -10.46
N GLY A 175 -6.21 13.56 -9.92
CA GLY A 175 -5.71 14.70 -10.69
C GLY A 175 -4.54 14.32 -11.59
N ALA A 176 -3.53 13.63 -11.05
CA ALA A 176 -2.39 13.15 -11.81
C ALA A 176 -2.81 12.17 -12.92
N THR A 177 -3.73 11.26 -12.64
CA THR A 177 -4.24 10.28 -13.62
C THR A 177 -5.00 10.97 -14.76
N ILE A 178 -5.93 11.88 -14.44
CA ILE A 178 -6.70 12.63 -15.45
C ILE A 178 -5.78 13.51 -16.30
N LEU A 179 -4.85 14.23 -15.66
CA LEU A 179 -3.89 15.08 -16.36
C LEU A 179 -2.98 14.25 -17.28
N THR A 180 -2.52 13.08 -16.82
CA THR A 180 -1.72 12.17 -17.66
C THR A 180 -2.49 11.77 -18.92
N GLY A 181 -3.75 11.35 -18.76
CA GLY A 181 -4.61 10.99 -19.90
C GLY A 181 -4.86 12.15 -20.85
N LEU A 182 -5.15 13.34 -20.31
CA LEU A 182 -5.37 14.55 -21.10
C LEU A 182 -4.12 14.94 -21.91
N PHE A 183 -2.95 14.99 -21.27
CA PHE A 183 -1.70 15.34 -21.94
C PHE A 183 -1.25 14.29 -22.95
N ALA A 184 -1.53 13.00 -22.70
CA ALA A 184 -1.33 11.95 -23.68
C ALA A 184 -2.18 12.17 -24.94
N LEU A 185 -3.47 12.51 -24.78
CA LEU A 185 -4.36 12.82 -25.90
C LEU A 185 -3.93 14.08 -26.65
N LEU A 186 -3.53 15.13 -25.93
CA LEU A 186 -2.99 16.35 -26.53
C LEU A 186 -1.69 16.08 -27.30
N THR A 187 -0.82 15.21 -26.80
CA THR A 187 0.40 14.77 -27.50
C THR A 187 0.07 14.09 -28.83
N ILE A 188 -0.93 13.20 -28.85
CA ILE A 188 -1.39 12.53 -30.07
C ILE A 188 -2.02 13.53 -31.04
N ALA A 189 -2.81 14.49 -30.55
CA ALA A 189 -3.47 15.50 -31.38
C ALA A 189 -2.48 16.50 -32.00
N ALA A 190 -1.47 16.91 -31.24
CA ALA A 190 -0.43 17.84 -31.70
C ALA A 190 0.50 17.21 -32.75
N ALA A 191 0.72 15.89 -32.69
CA ALA A 191 1.66 15.21 -33.56
C ALA A 191 1.22 15.17 -35.04
N GLN A 192 2.20 15.23 -35.96
CA GLN A 192 1.96 15.07 -37.40
C GLN A 192 1.70 13.61 -37.83
N GLY A 193 2.05 12.65 -36.98
CA GLY A 193 1.86 11.22 -37.23
C GLY A 193 1.38 10.50 -35.97
N ARG A 194 0.13 10.01 -35.98
CA ARG A 194 -0.52 9.37 -34.83
C ARG A 194 0.24 8.13 -34.34
N GLY A 195 0.75 7.30 -35.25
CA GLY A 195 1.55 6.12 -34.89
C GLY A 195 2.84 6.47 -34.15
N LYS A 196 3.56 7.50 -34.60
CA LYS A 196 4.79 7.97 -33.94
C LYS A 196 4.52 8.51 -32.54
N ALA A 197 3.39 9.19 -32.34
CA ALA A 197 2.99 9.71 -31.03
C ALA A 197 2.64 8.58 -30.05
N VAL A 198 1.88 7.57 -30.51
CA VAL A 198 1.56 6.38 -29.70
C VAL A 198 2.83 5.62 -29.32
N ALA A 199 3.77 5.46 -30.26
CA ALA A 199 5.06 4.83 -29.96
C ALA A 199 5.88 5.65 -28.94
N ALA A 200 5.90 6.98 -29.06
CA ALA A 200 6.58 7.85 -28.11
C ALA A 200 5.98 7.76 -26.70
N LEU A 201 4.65 7.70 -26.57
CA LEU A 201 3.99 7.47 -25.28
C LEU A 201 4.32 6.10 -24.69
N GLY A 202 4.44 5.07 -25.54
CA GLY A 202 4.95 3.76 -25.13
C GLY A 202 6.37 3.84 -24.56
N VAL A 203 7.26 4.61 -25.20
CA VAL A 203 8.61 4.89 -24.68
C VAL A 203 8.56 5.61 -23.33
N SER A 204 7.64 6.57 -23.13
CA SER A 204 7.45 7.20 -21.81
C SER A 204 7.12 6.19 -20.73
N ALA A 205 6.18 5.28 -20.99
CA ALA A 205 5.81 4.23 -20.04
C ALA A 205 6.99 3.27 -19.74
N LEU A 206 7.80 2.95 -20.76
CA LEU A 206 9.03 2.17 -20.58
C LEU A 206 10.05 2.91 -19.69
N ILE A 207 10.27 4.21 -19.94
CA ILE A 207 11.17 5.05 -19.13
C ILE A 207 10.69 5.10 -17.69
N VAL A 208 9.39 5.36 -17.48
CA VAL A 208 8.80 5.46 -16.13
C VAL A 208 8.90 4.14 -15.38
N GLY A 209 8.60 3.01 -16.03
CA GLY A 209 8.73 1.69 -15.41
C GLY A 209 10.17 1.37 -15.01
N ALA A 210 11.13 1.63 -15.89
CA ALA A 210 12.55 1.38 -15.62
C ALA A 210 13.12 2.34 -14.54
N ALA A 211 12.78 3.63 -14.63
CA ALA A 211 13.18 4.62 -13.64
C ALA A 211 12.56 4.34 -12.28
N GLY A 212 11.31 3.87 -12.23
CA GLY A 212 10.64 3.46 -11.00
C GLY A 212 11.37 2.31 -10.29
N TRP A 213 11.88 1.34 -11.05
CA TRP A 213 12.67 0.24 -10.51
C TRP A 213 13.98 0.73 -9.87
N ALA A 214 14.69 1.64 -10.55
CA ALA A 214 15.91 2.25 -10.02
C ALA A 214 15.64 3.14 -8.79
N ALA A 215 14.53 3.87 -8.79
CA ALA A 215 14.15 4.75 -7.69
C ALA A 215 13.81 3.95 -6.41
N LEU A 216 13.20 2.77 -6.55
CA LEU A 216 12.90 1.88 -5.42
C LEU A 216 14.15 1.48 -4.64
N GLU A 217 15.27 1.22 -5.29
CA GLU A 217 16.52 0.88 -4.61
C GLU A 217 17.07 2.06 -3.77
N VAL A 218 16.77 3.30 -4.14
CA VAL A 218 17.12 4.48 -3.34
C VAL A 218 16.21 4.57 -2.11
N VAL A 219 14.90 4.37 -2.31
CA VAL A 219 13.89 4.42 -1.24
C VAL A 219 14.13 3.33 -0.21
N ARG A 220 14.42 2.10 -0.65
CA ARG A 220 14.74 0.94 0.20
C ARG A 220 15.87 1.23 1.18
N ARG A 221 16.93 1.93 0.74
CA ARG A 221 18.03 2.36 1.65
C ARG A 221 17.56 3.30 2.74
N HIS A 222 16.62 4.19 2.45
CA HIS A 222 16.06 5.11 3.44
C HIS A 222 15.15 4.38 4.44
N ILE A 223 14.30 3.48 3.93
CA ILE A 223 13.41 2.66 4.77
C ILE A 223 14.22 1.75 5.70
N ASN A 224 15.28 1.12 5.20
CA ASN A 224 16.20 0.32 6.03
C ASN A 224 16.80 1.14 7.19
N GLY A 225 17.11 2.42 6.95
CA GLY A 225 17.57 3.33 8.00
C GLY A 225 16.52 3.59 9.09
N ALA A 226 15.23 3.64 8.74
CA ALA A 226 14.13 3.76 9.69
C ALA A 226 13.84 2.44 10.42
N LEU A 227 13.84 1.31 9.71
CA LEU A 227 13.66 -0.03 10.27
C LEU A 227 14.76 -0.39 11.27
N ASN A 228 15.99 0.09 11.08
CA ASN A 228 17.08 -0.07 12.03
C ASN A 228 16.81 0.57 13.40
N ARG A 229 15.80 1.43 13.54
CA ARG A 229 15.36 1.99 14.84
C ARG A 229 14.43 1.04 15.60
N LEU A 230 13.83 0.07 14.91
CA LEU A 230 13.03 -0.99 15.52
C LEU A 230 13.97 -2.11 15.98
N SER A 231 13.63 -2.73 17.10
CA SER A 231 14.40 -3.83 17.70
C SER A 231 13.59 -5.12 17.72
N GLY A 232 14.29 -6.25 17.67
CA GLY A 232 13.68 -7.59 17.81
C GLY A 232 12.68 -7.94 16.72
N ASP A 233 11.68 -8.75 17.07
CA ASP A 233 10.71 -9.34 16.15
C ASP A 233 9.84 -8.29 15.42
N ILE A 234 9.58 -7.14 16.05
CA ILE A 234 8.81 -6.05 15.43
C ILE A 234 9.52 -5.52 14.18
N ARG A 235 10.86 -5.50 14.19
CA ARG A 235 11.64 -5.13 13.01
C ARG A 235 11.45 -6.14 11.88
N GLU A 236 11.45 -7.44 12.17
CA GLU A 236 11.26 -8.48 11.16
C GLU A 236 9.86 -8.42 10.53
N VAL A 237 8.84 -8.18 11.34
CA VAL A 237 7.46 -7.95 10.85
C VAL A 237 7.42 -6.74 9.91
N ALA A 238 8.01 -5.62 10.32
CA ALA A 238 8.03 -4.40 9.52
C ALA A 238 8.84 -4.55 8.22
N ASP A 239 9.94 -5.30 8.26
CA ASP A 239 10.78 -5.62 7.10
C ASP A 239 10.04 -6.48 6.07
N VAL A 240 9.29 -7.51 6.51
CA VAL A 240 8.42 -8.28 5.60
C VAL A 240 7.31 -7.42 5.00
N MET A 241 6.67 -6.57 5.81
CA MET A 241 5.64 -5.64 5.33
C MET A 241 6.17 -4.70 4.25
N VAL A 242 7.37 -4.16 4.43
CA VAL A 242 8.04 -3.30 3.44
C VAL A 242 8.36 -4.09 2.17
N ARG A 243 8.91 -5.30 2.27
CA ARG A 243 9.17 -6.14 1.10
C ARG A 243 7.90 -6.45 0.31
N GLN A 244 6.82 -6.80 1.00
CA GLN A 244 5.54 -7.06 0.34
C GLN A 244 5.02 -5.80 -0.38
N ALA A 245 5.22 -4.62 0.19
CA ALA A 245 4.89 -3.35 -0.45
C ALA A 245 5.77 -3.08 -1.69
N GLU A 246 7.07 -3.32 -1.60
CA GLU A 246 8.02 -3.20 -2.72
C GLU A 246 7.64 -4.14 -3.88
N ASP A 247 7.33 -5.40 -3.58
CA ASP A 247 6.92 -6.40 -4.58
C ASP A 247 5.60 -6.02 -5.26
N SER A 248 4.64 -5.51 -4.49
CA SER A 248 3.37 -4.99 -5.01
C SER A 248 3.60 -3.81 -5.97
N LEU A 249 4.51 -2.88 -5.62
CA LEU A 249 4.84 -1.74 -6.48
C LEU A 249 5.62 -2.18 -7.73
N HIS A 250 6.54 -3.12 -7.61
CA HIS A 250 7.21 -3.73 -8.76
C HIS A 250 6.22 -4.34 -9.74
N HIS A 251 5.15 -5.00 -9.25
CA HIS A 251 4.10 -5.51 -10.13
C HIS A 251 3.42 -4.39 -10.95
N TRP A 252 3.10 -3.25 -10.32
CA TRP A 252 2.53 -2.09 -11.03
C TRP A 252 3.49 -1.47 -12.06
N LEU A 253 4.78 -1.40 -11.73
CA LEU A 253 5.80 -0.95 -12.68
C LEU A 253 5.95 -1.91 -13.85
N ASN A 254 5.90 -3.23 -13.61
CA ASN A 254 5.91 -4.24 -14.66
C ASN A 254 4.68 -4.15 -15.57
N LEU A 255 3.49 -3.88 -15.02
CA LEU A 255 2.29 -3.60 -15.82
C LEU A 255 2.47 -2.35 -16.69
N SER A 256 3.10 -1.30 -16.15
CA SER A 256 3.40 -0.07 -16.89
C SER A 256 4.42 -0.32 -18.02
N LEU A 257 5.46 -1.12 -17.77
CA LEU A 257 6.41 -1.57 -18.78
C LEU A 257 5.72 -2.38 -19.89
N ALA A 258 4.87 -3.34 -19.53
CA ALA A 258 4.12 -4.16 -20.48
C ALA A 258 3.18 -3.31 -21.35
N ALA A 259 2.43 -2.40 -20.73
CA ALA A 259 1.58 -1.45 -21.44
C ALA A 259 2.40 -0.55 -22.38
N GLY A 260 3.55 -0.06 -21.93
CA GLY A 260 4.49 0.70 -22.74
C GLY A 260 4.97 -0.08 -23.96
N GLY A 261 5.38 -1.33 -23.78
CA GLY A 261 5.79 -2.23 -24.87
C GLY A 261 4.69 -2.43 -25.92
N VAL A 262 3.46 -2.70 -25.49
CA VAL A 262 2.30 -2.85 -26.38
C VAL A 262 2.06 -1.55 -27.17
N LEU A 263 2.10 -0.39 -26.50
CA LEU A 263 1.93 0.92 -27.16
C LEU A 263 3.03 1.19 -28.19
N VAL A 264 4.29 0.83 -27.91
CA VAL A 264 5.38 0.95 -28.88
C VAL A 264 5.08 0.13 -30.14
N VAL A 265 4.74 -1.16 -29.99
CA VAL A 265 4.44 -2.04 -31.12
C VAL A 265 3.27 -1.52 -31.94
N LEU A 266 2.17 -1.16 -31.30
CA LEU A 266 0.99 -0.60 -31.97
C LEU A 266 1.32 0.71 -32.70
N GLY A 267 2.06 1.61 -32.05
CA GLY A 267 2.47 2.87 -32.65
C GLY A 267 3.34 2.69 -33.89
N VAL A 268 4.28 1.76 -33.85
CA VAL A 268 5.14 1.40 -35.00
C VAL A 268 4.30 0.84 -36.14
N LEU A 269 3.42 -0.13 -35.88
CA LEU A 269 2.55 -0.72 -36.90
C LEU A 269 1.66 0.32 -37.59
N VAL A 270 1.02 1.20 -36.81
CA VAL A 270 0.19 2.29 -37.33
C VAL A 270 1.04 3.29 -38.14
N SER A 271 2.27 3.57 -37.72
CA SER A 271 3.17 4.44 -38.46
C SER A 271 3.61 3.84 -39.79
N MET A 272 3.84 2.53 -39.86
CA MET A 272 4.20 1.82 -41.10
C MET A 272 3.02 1.83 -42.09
N LEU A 273 1.81 1.50 -41.63
CA LEU A 273 0.59 1.50 -42.44
C LEU A 273 0.25 2.91 -42.98
N GLY A 274 0.38 3.95 -42.15
CA GLY A 274 0.14 5.33 -42.58
C GLY A 274 1.21 5.89 -43.53
N GLY A 275 2.43 5.35 -43.49
CA GLY A 275 3.51 5.69 -44.40
C GLY A 275 3.34 5.07 -45.79
N LEU A 276 2.78 3.86 -45.88
CA LEU A 276 2.47 3.20 -47.15
C LEU A 276 1.36 3.92 -47.91
N ARG A 277 0.25 4.26 -47.23
CA ARG A 277 -0.89 4.97 -47.85
C ARG A 277 -0.58 6.38 -48.37
N ARG A 278 0.50 7.01 -47.90
CA ARG A 278 0.98 8.31 -48.41
C ARG A 278 1.97 8.20 -49.57
N ARG A 279 2.49 7.00 -49.87
CA ARG A 279 3.35 6.75 -51.03
C ARG A 279 2.54 6.39 -52.28
N ASP A 280 1.33 5.88 -52.09
CA ASP A 280 0.42 5.46 -53.15
C ASP A 280 -0.57 6.57 -53.59
N ALA A 281 -0.47 7.78 -53.03
CA ALA A 281 -1.31 8.94 -53.34
C ALA A 281 -0.43 10.11 -53.81
#